data_AF-A0AAV3YU85-F1
#
_entry.id   AF-A0AAV3YU85-F1
#
_cell.length_a   1.000
_cell.length_b   1.000
_cell.length_c   1.000
_cell.angle_alpha   90.00
_cell.angle_beta   90.00
_cell.angle_gamma   90.00
#
_symmetry.space_group_name_H-M   'P 1'
#
loop_
_entity.id
_entity.type
_entity.pdbx_description
1 polymer ?
#
loop_
_entity_poly.entity_id
_entity_poly.type
_entity_poly.pdbx_seq_one_letter_code
_entity_poly.pdbx_strand_id
1 'polypeptide(L)'
;MDTLRKQKRKLKKQIRAASSEETNGLLVIWRQLKARHSALSRAESARKKRSQKRKNQERFIRDPFQFARQLLQQRKSGTLTVDREELETHLKKTYSDPTREIPLEETTGRVWPAAPGIKFDSKPPSLPEVIAVVKQS
;
A
#
# COMPACT_ATOMS: atom_id res chain seq x y z
N MET A 1 2.51 -32.01 -1.96
CA MET A 1 1.41 -31.36 -2.71
C MET A 1 1.26 -31.91 -4.13
N ASP A 2 2.36 -32.21 -4.82
CA ASP A 2 2.33 -32.61 -6.24
C ASP A 2 1.69 -33.96 -6.50
N THR A 3 1.81 -34.92 -5.58
CA THR A 3 1.14 -36.22 -5.64
C THR A 3 -0.38 -36.08 -5.66
N LEU A 4 -0.96 -35.28 -4.76
CA LEU A 4 -2.40 -34.95 -4.74
C LEU A 4 -2.84 -34.21 -6.00
N ARG A 5 -2.03 -33.28 -6.53
CA ARG A 5 -2.35 -32.58 -7.79
C ARG A 5 -2.40 -33.55 -8.96
N LYS A 6 -1.42 -34.47 -9.07
CA LYS A 6 -1.38 -35.51 -10.10
C LYS A 6 -2.58 -36.46 -9.98
N GLN A 7 -2.93 -36.90 -8.78
CA GLN A 7 -4.10 -37.76 -8.51
C GLN A 7 -5.42 -37.08 -8.92
N LYS A 8 -5.65 -35.81 -8.56
CA LYS A 8 -6.85 -35.07 -9.00
C LYS A 8 -6.95 -34.96 -10.52
N ARG A 9 -5.82 -34.70 -11.20
CA ARG A 9 -5.77 -34.58 -12.66
C ARG A 9 -6.06 -35.93 -13.32
N LYS A 10 -5.50 -37.02 -12.79
CA LYS A 10 -5.76 -38.39 -13.27
C LYS A 10 -7.24 -38.76 -13.10
N LEU A 11 -7.83 -38.56 -11.92
CA LEU A 11 -9.26 -38.81 -11.69
C LEU A 11 -10.16 -37.97 -12.59
N LYS A 12 -9.82 -36.69 -12.82
CA LYS A 12 -10.60 -35.83 -13.72
C LYS A 12 -10.55 -36.32 -15.17
N LYS A 13 -9.46 -36.97 -15.60
CA LYS A 13 -9.38 -37.63 -16.91
C LYS A 13 -10.24 -38.90 -16.94
N GLN A 14 -10.19 -39.71 -15.88
CA GLN A 14 -11.01 -40.93 -15.77
C GLN A 14 -12.51 -40.63 -15.75
N ILE A 15 -12.95 -39.59 -15.02
CA ILE A 15 -14.36 -39.15 -15.00
C ILE A 15 -14.85 -38.77 -16.40
N ARG A 16 -13.99 -38.20 -17.26
CA ARG A 16 -14.37 -37.82 -18.63
C ARG A 16 -14.53 -39.01 -19.58
N ALA A 17 -13.95 -40.16 -19.23
CA ALA A 17 -13.95 -41.36 -20.07
C ALA A 17 -14.85 -42.48 -19.50
N ALA A 18 -15.44 -42.28 -18.33
CA ALA A 18 -16.23 -43.28 -17.62
C ALA A 18 -17.73 -43.23 -18.01
N SER A 19 -18.44 -44.34 -17.80
CA SER A 19 -19.88 -44.44 -18.02
C SER A 19 -20.68 -43.65 -16.97
N SER A 20 -21.96 -43.37 -17.24
CA SER A 20 -22.84 -42.59 -16.35
C SER A 20 -22.85 -43.12 -14.90
N GLU A 21 -22.87 -44.43 -14.71
CA GLU A 21 -22.94 -45.06 -13.39
C GLU A 21 -21.62 -44.93 -12.61
N GLU A 22 -20.48 -45.13 -13.28
CA GLU A 22 -19.15 -45.04 -12.68
C GLU A 22 -18.75 -43.59 -12.35
N THR A 23 -19.26 -42.62 -13.13
CA THR A 23 -18.94 -41.19 -12.94
C THR A 23 -19.33 -40.70 -11.54
N ASN A 24 -20.45 -41.16 -11.00
CA ASN A 24 -20.94 -40.76 -9.68
C ASN A 24 -19.96 -41.17 -8.58
N GLY A 25 -19.48 -42.41 -8.59
CA GLY A 25 -18.48 -42.90 -7.64
C GLY A 25 -17.14 -42.15 -7.76
N LEU A 26 -16.67 -41.94 -8.99
CA LEU A 26 -15.43 -41.20 -9.24
C LEU A 26 -15.53 -39.72 -8.81
N LEU A 27 -16.70 -39.09 -8.95
CA LEU A 27 -16.94 -37.72 -8.49
C LEU A 27 -16.85 -37.59 -6.97
N VAL A 28 -17.35 -38.56 -6.22
CA VAL A 28 -17.24 -38.59 -4.74
C VAL A 28 -15.77 -38.62 -4.32
N ILE A 29 -15.00 -39.54 -4.90
CA ILE A 29 -13.55 -39.67 -4.62
C ILE A 29 -12.82 -38.37 -5.01
N TRP A 30 -13.14 -37.79 -6.16
CA TRP A 30 -12.53 -36.54 -6.61
C TRP A 30 -12.85 -35.37 -5.67
N ARG A 31 -14.08 -35.26 -5.16
CA ARG A 31 -14.49 -34.23 -4.20
C ARG A 31 -13.71 -34.36 -2.89
N GLN A 32 -13.57 -35.57 -2.35
CA GLN A 32 -12.77 -35.83 -1.15
C GLN A 32 -11.31 -35.38 -1.35
N LEU A 33 -10.72 -35.77 -2.49
CA LEU A 33 -9.33 -35.44 -2.81
C LEU A 33 -9.14 -33.93 -3.06
N LYS A 34 -10.15 -33.26 -3.63
CA LYS A 34 -10.21 -31.79 -3.76
C LYS A 34 -10.27 -31.12 -2.38
N ALA A 35 -11.10 -31.61 -1.46
CA ALA A 35 -11.24 -31.08 -0.12
C ALA A 35 -9.93 -31.18 0.66
N ARG A 36 -9.29 -32.36 0.64
CA ARG A 36 -7.97 -32.59 1.27
C ARG A 36 -6.89 -31.66 0.71
N HIS A 37 -6.81 -31.51 -0.61
CA HIS A 37 -5.88 -30.56 -1.23
C HIS A 37 -6.16 -29.11 -0.81
N SER A 38 -7.43 -28.69 -0.79
CA SER A 38 -7.81 -27.33 -0.38
C SER A 38 -7.45 -27.06 1.09
N ALA A 39 -7.72 -28.01 1.99
CA ALA A 39 -7.38 -27.89 3.40
C ALA A 39 -5.86 -27.73 3.60
N LEU A 40 -5.06 -28.58 2.94
CA LEU A 40 -3.60 -28.49 3.03
C LEU A 40 -3.09 -27.16 2.47
N SER A 41 -3.62 -26.71 1.33
CA SER A 41 -3.22 -25.45 0.70
C SER A 41 -3.54 -24.26 1.59
N ARG A 42 -4.72 -24.25 2.23
CA ARG A 42 -5.10 -23.21 3.18
C ARG A 42 -4.19 -23.20 4.39
N ALA A 43 -3.87 -24.37 4.96
CA ALA A 43 -2.94 -24.48 6.08
C ALA A 43 -1.53 -23.97 5.73
N GLU A 44 -1.02 -24.32 4.55
CA GLU A 44 0.28 -23.86 4.06
C GLU A 44 0.29 -22.33 3.85
N SER A 45 -0.73 -21.79 3.15
CA SER A 45 -0.87 -20.35 2.95
C SER A 45 -1.00 -19.59 4.27
N ALA A 46 -1.74 -20.13 5.25
CA ALA A 46 -1.86 -19.55 6.57
C ALA A 46 -0.49 -19.53 7.29
N ARG A 47 0.27 -20.63 7.21
CA ARG A 47 1.64 -20.69 7.78
C ARG A 47 2.57 -19.67 7.13
N LYS A 48 2.54 -19.55 5.80
CA LYS A 48 3.33 -18.54 5.06
C LYS A 48 2.95 -17.12 5.46
N LYS A 49 1.65 -16.82 5.53
CA LYS A 49 1.15 -15.50 5.98
C LYS A 49 1.58 -15.18 7.41
N ARG A 50 1.47 -16.12 8.35
CA ARG A 50 1.94 -15.94 9.73
C ARG A 50 3.45 -15.69 9.79
N SER A 51 4.24 -16.46 9.06
CA SER A 51 5.69 -16.28 8.97
C SER A 51 6.05 -14.89 8.40
N GLN A 52 5.39 -14.47 7.32
CA GLN A 52 5.62 -13.16 6.72
C GLN A 52 5.22 -12.02 7.67
N LYS A 53 4.08 -12.13 8.35
CA LYS A 53 3.65 -11.16 9.35
C LYS A 53 4.70 -11.02 10.46
N ARG A 54 5.19 -12.15 10.99
CA ARG A 54 6.23 -12.15 12.04
C ARG A 54 7.51 -11.48 11.54
N LYS A 55 7.99 -11.82 10.34
CA LYS A 55 9.17 -11.18 9.74
C LYS A 55 8.98 -9.67 9.54
N ASN A 56 7.80 -9.23 9.13
CA ASN A 56 7.52 -7.80 8.97
C ASN A 56 7.50 -7.09 10.33
N GLN A 57 6.92 -7.70 11.36
CA GLN A 57 6.94 -7.18 12.73
C GLN A 57 8.37 -7.10 13.28
N GLU A 58 9.17 -8.17 13.11
CA GLU A 58 10.60 -8.18 13.49
C GLU A 58 11.38 -7.06 12.80
N ARG A 59 11.15 -6.83 11.50
CA ARG A 59 11.76 -5.73 10.74
C ARG A 59 11.35 -4.35 11.25
N PHE A 60 10.06 -4.16 11.55
CA PHE A 60 9.55 -2.91 12.09
C PHE A 60 10.12 -2.63 13.48
N ILE A 61 10.16 -3.62 14.37
CA ILE A 61 10.72 -3.47 15.72
C ILE A 61 12.22 -3.16 15.67
N ARG A 62 12.96 -3.79 14.75
CA ARG A 62 14.40 -3.57 14.58
C ARG A 62 14.73 -2.14 14.14
N ASP A 63 14.00 -1.62 13.15
CA ASP A 63 14.17 -0.25 12.66
C ASP A 63 12.84 0.28 12.07
N PRO A 64 12.06 1.03 12.87
CA PRO A 64 10.77 1.56 12.44
C PRO A 64 10.90 2.56 11.28
N PHE A 65 11.96 3.36 11.25
CA PHE A 65 12.14 4.42 10.27
C PHE A 65 12.56 3.85 8.92
N GLN A 66 13.48 2.89 8.91
CA GLN A 66 13.86 2.18 7.69
C GLN A 66 12.68 1.38 7.14
N PHE A 67 11.90 0.72 8.01
CA PHE A 67 10.70 0.00 7.60
C PHE A 67 9.65 0.93 6.99
N ALA A 68 9.36 2.07 7.64
CA ALA A 68 8.43 3.07 7.13
C ALA A 68 8.92 3.69 5.81
N ARG A 69 10.23 3.98 5.70
CA ARG A 69 10.84 4.45 4.45
C ARG A 69 10.68 3.41 3.35
N GLN A 70 10.91 2.13 3.60
CA GLN A 70 10.69 1.08 2.61
C GLN A 70 9.21 0.94 2.21
N LEU A 71 8.28 1.16 3.16
CA LEU A 71 6.84 1.01 2.95
C LEU A 71 6.24 2.18 2.16
N LEU A 72 6.62 3.41 2.50
CA LEU A 72 6.01 4.65 2.01
C LEU A 72 6.79 5.27 0.84
N GLN A 73 8.10 5.06 0.77
CA GLN A 73 8.89 5.62 -0.30
C GLN A 73 8.63 4.79 -1.56
N GLN A 74 8.02 5.42 -2.57
CA GLN A 74 8.02 4.86 -3.91
C GLN A 74 9.47 4.58 -4.30
N ARG A 75 9.72 3.38 -4.81
CA ARG A 75 11.02 3.05 -5.38
C ARG A 75 11.30 4.09 -6.45
N LYS A 76 12.30 4.95 -6.22
CA LYS A 76 12.83 5.84 -7.26
C LYS A 76 13.53 4.96 -8.28
N SER A 77 12.76 4.38 -9.20
CA SER A 77 13.25 3.62 -10.33
C SER A 77 13.07 4.48 -11.57
N GLY A 78 14.18 4.88 -12.16
CA GLY A 78 14.23 5.63 -13.40
C GLY A 78 15.69 5.91 -13.74
N THR A 79 16.10 5.57 -14.94
CA THR A 79 17.36 6.06 -15.49
C THR A 79 17.04 7.40 -16.12
N LEU A 80 17.66 8.46 -15.63
CA LEU A 80 17.53 9.77 -16.26
C LEU A 80 18.31 9.69 -17.59
N THR A 81 17.60 9.80 -18.71
CA THR A 81 18.21 9.81 -20.06
C THR A 81 18.73 11.18 -20.46
N VAL A 82 18.51 12.19 -19.62
CA VAL A 82 18.85 13.59 -19.86
C VAL A 82 20.27 13.84 -19.35
N ASP A 83 21.04 14.62 -20.11
CA ASP A 83 22.38 15.02 -19.72
C ASP A 83 22.37 15.90 -18.47
N ARG A 84 23.46 15.82 -17.70
CA ARG A 84 23.60 16.55 -16.43
C ARG A 84 23.42 18.06 -16.61
N GLU A 85 23.98 18.61 -17.67
CA GLU A 85 23.94 20.06 -17.93
C GLU A 85 22.51 20.53 -18.18
N GLU A 86 21.74 19.79 -18.97
CA GLU A 86 20.33 20.10 -19.26
C GLU A 86 19.48 20.02 -17.98
N LEU A 87 19.72 19.02 -17.13
CA LEU A 87 19.07 18.89 -15.83
C LEU A 87 19.40 20.09 -14.92
N GLU A 88 20.68 20.45 -14.77
CA GLU A 88 21.11 21.55 -13.90
C GLU A 88 20.54 22.89 -14.39
N THR A 89 20.47 23.09 -15.70
CA THR A 89 19.86 24.28 -16.31
C THR A 89 18.36 24.35 -16.01
N HIS A 90 17.64 23.23 -16.13
CA HIS A 90 16.23 23.15 -15.79
C HIS A 90 15.98 23.42 -14.30
N LEU A 91 16.75 22.78 -13.41
CA LEU A 91 16.63 22.98 -11.96
C LEU A 91 16.88 24.44 -11.56
N LYS A 92 17.92 25.05 -12.14
CA LYS A 92 18.23 26.46 -11.91
C LYS A 92 17.11 27.36 -12.42
N LYS A 93 16.54 27.09 -13.60
CA LYS A 93 15.39 27.86 -14.11
C LYS A 93 14.14 27.73 -13.24
N THR A 94 13.86 26.53 -12.74
CA THR A 94 12.59 26.24 -12.04
C THR A 94 12.62 26.59 -10.55
N TYR A 95 13.76 26.42 -9.89
CA TYR A 95 13.87 26.55 -8.43
C TYR A 95 14.84 27.64 -7.98
N SER A 96 15.56 28.30 -8.90
CA SER A 96 16.35 29.48 -8.53
C SER A 96 15.47 30.70 -8.54
N ASP A 97 15.55 31.48 -7.46
CA ASP A 97 15.06 32.85 -7.43
C ASP A 97 16.22 33.77 -7.82
N PRO A 98 16.22 34.35 -9.04
CA PRO A 98 17.28 35.26 -9.48
C PRO A 98 17.28 36.60 -8.73
N THR A 99 16.20 36.92 -8.03
CA THR A 99 16.02 38.16 -7.27
C THR A 99 16.13 37.97 -5.76
N ARG A 100 16.62 36.81 -5.32
CA ARG A 100 16.76 36.46 -3.89
C ARG A 100 17.58 37.48 -3.09
N GLU A 101 18.60 38.07 -3.73
CA GLU A 101 19.48 39.06 -3.09
C GLU A 101 18.92 40.48 -3.13
N ILE A 102 17.83 40.70 -3.89
CA ILE A 102 17.14 41.99 -3.92
C ILE A 102 16.22 42.04 -2.70
N PRO A 103 16.42 43.00 -1.79
CA PRO A 103 15.48 43.19 -0.69
C PRO A 103 14.09 43.44 -1.26
N LEU A 104 13.09 42.73 -0.73
CA LEU A 104 11.70 43.01 -1.06
C LEU A 104 11.41 44.48 -0.76
N GLU A 105 10.71 45.16 -1.68
CA GLU A 105 10.28 46.54 -1.45
C GLU A 105 9.48 46.61 -0.13
N GLU A 106 9.72 47.67 0.65
CA GLU A 106 8.89 47.96 1.80
C GLU A 106 7.44 47.99 1.33
N THR A 107 6.56 47.27 2.05
CA THR A 107 5.14 47.19 1.72
C THR A 107 4.45 48.53 2.01
N THR A 108 4.80 49.56 1.25
CA THR A 108 4.22 50.89 1.30
C THR A 108 2.73 50.79 0.96
N GLY A 109 1.88 51.28 1.87
CA GLY A 109 0.43 51.22 1.72
C GLY A 109 -0.25 49.96 2.28
N ARG A 110 0.48 48.97 2.84
CA ARG A 110 -0.16 47.88 3.59
C ARG A 110 -0.43 48.33 5.03
N VAL A 111 -1.71 48.47 5.35
CA VAL A 111 -2.15 48.66 6.74
C VAL A 111 -2.05 47.31 7.44
N TRP A 112 -1.19 47.21 8.46
CA TRP A 112 -1.21 46.05 9.32
C TRP A 112 -2.59 45.98 9.99
N PRO A 113 -3.27 44.82 9.98
CA PRO A 113 -4.55 44.71 10.65
C PRO A 113 -4.38 45.08 12.12
N ALA A 114 -5.40 45.72 12.71
CA ALA A 114 -5.42 45.96 14.14
C ALA A 114 -5.22 44.63 14.88
N ALA A 115 -4.55 44.69 16.03
CA ALA A 115 -4.37 43.51 16.86
C ALA A 115 -5.74 42.86 17.12
N PRO A 116 -5.85 41.51 17.04
CA PRO A 116 -7.12 40.85 17.24
C PRO A 116 -7.66 41.20 18.64
N GLY A 117 -8.88 41.74 18.69
CA GLY A 117 -9.53 42.09 19.96
C GLY A 117 -9.92 40.88 20.81
N ILE A 118 -9.86 39.68 20.22
CA ILE A 118 -10.22 38.42 20.86
C ILE A 118 -8.96 37.54 20.93
N LYS A 119 -8.65 37.03 22.12
CA LYS A 119 -7.53 36.10 22.31
C LYS A 119 -7.83 34.80 21.56
N PHE A 120 -6.80 34.24 20.92
CA PHE A 120 -6.89 32.93 20.30
C PHE A 120 -7.24 31.87 21.36
N ASP A 121 -8.28 31.07 21.10
CA ASP A 121 -8.63 29.96 21.98
C ASP A 121 -7.66 28.80 21.75
N SER A 122 -6.83 28.51 22.75
CA SER A 122 -5.85 27.43 22.72
C SER A 122 -6.42 26.09 23.15
N LYS A 123 -7.71 26.01 23.46
CA LYS A 123 -8.37 24.74 23.82
C LYS A 123 -8.53 23.85 22.60
N PRO A 124 -8.46 22.52 22.77
CA PRO A 124 -8.82 21.60 21.70
C PRO A 124 -10.30 21.76 21.33
N PRO A 125 -10.66 21.49 20.05
CA PRO A 125 -12.03 21.68 19.57
C PRO A 125 -13.01 20.79 20.32
N SER A 126 -14.21 21.32 20.55
CA SER A 126 -15.27 20.57 21.24
C SER A 126 -15.91 19.54 20.30
N LEU A 127 -16.40 18.43 20.84
CA LEU A 127 -17.11 17.41 20.03
C LEU A 127 -18.26 18.01 19.18
N PRO A 128 -19.08 18.97 19.68
CA PRO A 128 -20.08 19.65 18.87
C PRO A 128 -19.49 20.40 17.66
N GLU A 129 -18.39 21.13 17.82
CA GLU A 129 -17.71 21.84 16.73
C GLU A 129 -17.21 20.88 15.65
N VAL A 130 -16.61 19.77 16.07
CA VAL A 130 -16.13 18.73 15.13
C VAL A 130 -17.29 18.14 14.34
N ILE A 131 -18.40 17.81 15.01
CA ILE A 131 -19.59 17.25 14.35
C ILE A 131 -20.19 18.25 13.35
N ALA A 132 -20.21 19.55 13.69
CA ALA A 132 -20.74 20.58 12.81
C ALA A 132 -19.94 20.71 11.51
N VAL A 133 -18.60 20.69 11.59
CA VAL A 133 -17.72 20.77 10.41
C VAL A 133 -17.83 19.51 9.54
N VAL A 134 -17.84 18.32 10.16
CA VAL A 134 -17.93 17.04 9.43
C VAL A 134 -19.25 16.91 8.65
N LYS A 135 -20.35 17.45 9.16
CA LYS A 135 -21.65 17.40 8.47
C LYS A 135 -21.78 18.36 7.29
N GLN A 136 -20.91 19.35 7.18
CA GLN A 136 -20.85 20.28 6.05
C GLN A 136 -19.94 19.77 4.91
N SER A 137 -19.19 18.69 5.15
CA SER A 137 -18.27 18.04 4.21
C SER A 137 -18.96 16.89 3.46
#